data_AF-A0A523M3Y2-F1
#
_entry.id   AF-A0A523M3Y2-F1
#
_cell.length_a   1.000
_cell.length_b   1.000
_cell.length_c   1.000
_cell.angle_alpha   90.00
_cell.angle_beta   90.00
_cell.angle_gamma   90.00
#
_symmetry.space_group_name_H-M   'P 1'
#
loop_
_entity.id
_entity.type
_entity.pdbx_description
1 polymer ?
#
loop_
_entity_poly.entity_id
_entity_poly.type
_entity_poly.pdbx_seq_one_letter_code
_entity_poly.pdbx_strand_id
1 'polypeptide(L)'
;MSRRDCVFPEFPLASVLRLKQENAFTSTSAGGLRNVLKNDVEVSQGFDPSKPPNPKPKNSKFTAIWDTGATNTTITAAVAKACGLVPTGVVEVHTVGGKQTVNKYLVNVTLPNHLCCVGVPVAEGKVFGADVLIGMDIITQGDFAVTNKGGKTMFSFRYPSKEHIDFVWRGQRQSQPRRPTHPRKKRSKKSRR
;
A
#
# COMPACT_ATOMS: atom_id res chain seq x y z
N MET A 1 -8.85 24.23 15.85
CA MET A 1 -8.39 23.94 14.47
C MET A 1 -8.84 22.51 14.13
N SER A 2 -10.01 22.38 13.52
CA SER A 2 -10.63 21.09 13.21
C SER A 2 -10.05 20.57 11.89
N ARG A 3 -9.30 19.46 11.95
CA ARG A 3 -8.99 18.65 10.77
C ARG A 3 -10.33 18.11 10.27
N ARG A 4 -10.78 18.58 9.11
CA ARG A 4 -11.93 18.00 8.41
C ARG A 4 -11.35 17.08 7.37
N ASP A 5 -11.50 15.79 7.63
CA ASP A 5 -11.06 14.73 6.76
C ASP A 5 -11.70 14.88 5.37
N CYS A 6 -10.89 14.69 4.33
CA CYS A 6 -11.32 14.67 2.94
C CYS A 6 -12.17 13.41 2.71
N VAL A 7 -13.48 13.49 2.92
CA VAL A 7 -14.39 12.37 2.65
C VAL A 7 -14.76 12.40 1.16
N PHE A 8 -14.11 11.55 0.37
CA PHE A 8 -14.59 11.21 -0.97
C PHE A 8 -15.74 10.19 -0.86
N PRO A 9 -16.68 10.16 -1.82
CA PRO A 9 -17.75 9.16 -1.80
C PRO A 9 -17.18 7.74 -1.81
N GLU A 10 -17.57 6.93 -0.83
CA GLU A 10 -17.19 5.52 -0.75
C GLU A 10 -17.73 4.75 -1.96
N PHE A 11 -16.82 4.18 -2.76
CA PHE A 11 -17.19 3.15 -3.72
C PHE A 11 -17.19 1.80 -3.00
N PRO A 12 -18.19 0.92 -3.22
CA PRO A 12 -18.17 -0.41 -2.63
C PRO A 12 -16.86 -1.12 -2.99
N LEU A 13 -16.13 -1.58 -1.98
CA LEU A 13 -14.88 -2.34 -2.07
C LEU A 13 -15.13 -3.71 -2.75
N ALA A 14 -15.41 -3.70 -4.05
CA ALA A 14 -15.23 -4.92 -4.85
C ALA A 14 -13.73 -5.22 -4.86
N SER A 15 -13.34 -6.45 -4.52
CA SER A 15 -11.92 -6.85 -4.45
C SER A 15 -11.21 -6.55 -5.77
N VAL A 16 -10.39 -5.49 -5.78
CA VAL A 16 -9.69 -5.00 -6.97
C VAL A 16 -8.52 -5.93 -7.32
N LEU A 17 -7.99 -6.67 -6.34
CA LEU A 17 -6.89 -7.60 -6.53
C LEU A 17 -7.43 -9.02 -6.81
N ARG A 18 -7.27 -9.51 -8.05
CA ARG A 18 -7.55 -10.90 -8.43
C ARG A 18 -6.26 -11.70 -8.62
N LEU A 19 -5.41 -11.74 -7.60
CA LEU A 19 -4.22 -12.58 -7.61
C LEU A 19 -4.47 -13.85 -6.81
N LYS A 20 -4.29 -15.01 -7.45
CA LYS A 20 -4.36 -16.34 -6.80
C LYS A 20 -3.14 -16.64 -5.92
N GLN A 21 -2.12 -15.78 -5.95
CA GLN A 21 -0.83 -16.04 -5.32
C GLN A 21 -0.41 -14.87 -4.42
N GLU A 22 0.13 -15.22 -3.27
CA GLU A 22 0.71 -14.27 -2.33
C GLU A 22 1.86 -13.52 -3.00
N ASN A 23 1.88 -12.21 -2.84
CA ASN A 23 2.94 -11.40 -3.40
C ASN A 23 3.14 -10.14 -2.55
N ALA A 24 4.38 -9.68 -2.50
CA ALA A 24 4.78 -8.57 -1.66
C ALA A 24 5.95 -7.82 -2.29
N PHE A 25 6.09 -6.56 -1.94
CA PHE A 25 7.29 -5.79 -2.26
C PHE A 25 7.74 -4.95 -1.07
N THR A 26 9.01 -4.56 -1.09
CA THR A 26 9.61 -3.69 -0.10
C THR A 26 10.48 -2.66 -0.80
N SER A 27 10.32 -1.40 -0.41
CA SER A 27 11.14 -0.29 -0.89
C SER A 27 11.85 0.34 0.30
N THR A 28 13.16 0.51 0.19
CA THR A 28 14.00 1.10 1.23
C THR A 28 14.65 2.36 0.71
N SER A 29 14.63 3.43 1.50
CA SER A 29 15.32 4.67 1.17
C SER A 29 16.84 4.42 1.04
N ALA A 30 17.47 4.99 0.01
CA ALA A 30 18.94 4.98 -0.12
C ALA A 30 19.67 5.56 1.13
N GLY A 31 19.00 6.46 1.86
CA GLY A 31 19.41 6.94 3.18
C GLY A 31 18.38 7.90 3.78
N GLY A 32 18.42 8.05 5.09
CA GLY A 32 17.60 9.00 5.85
C GLY A 32 16.12 8.64 5.94
N LEU A 33 15.38 9.51 6.63
CA LEU A 33 13.92 9.45 6.69
C LEU A 33 13.31 10.09 5.44
N ARG A 34 12.16 9.57 5.00
CA ARG A 34 11.43 10.07 3.84
C ARG A 34 10.06 10.60 4.26
N ASN A 35 9.71 11.78 3.74
CA ASN A 35 8.39 12.38 3.90
C ASN A 35 7.39 11.94 2.82
N VAL A 36 7.87 11.24 1.79
CA VAL A 36 7.07 10.76 0.67
C VAL A 36 7.53 9.35 0.32
N LEU A 37 6.58 8.42 0.23
CA LEU A 37 6.81 7.03 -0.13
C LEU A 37 6.57 6.89 -1.63
N LYS A 38 7.57 6.43 -2.39
CA LYS A 38 7.53 6.35 -3.85
C LYS A 38 7.96 4.99 -4.35
N ASN A 39 7.37 4.58 -5.47
CA ASN A 39 7.82 3.47 -6.30
C ASN A 39 7.39 3.69 -7.75
N ASP A 40 8.01 2.96 -8.67
CA ASP A 40 7.52 2.84 -10.03
C ASP A 40 6.32 1.89 -10.07
N VAL A 41 5.31 2.25 -10.86
CA VAL A 41 4.14 1.43 -11.18
C VAL A 41 3.95 1.37 -12.68
N GLU A 42 3.18 0.38 -13.14
CA GLU A 42 2.67 0.37 -14.51
C GLU A 42 1.16 0.56 -14.52
N VAL A 43 0.66 1.38 -15.44
CA VAL A 43 -0.77 1.60 -15.66
C VAL A 43 -1.13 1.18 -17.08
N SER A 44 -2.30 0.56 -17.23
CA SER A 44 -2.93 0.27 -18.51
C SER A 44 -4.44 0.53 -18.45
N GLN A 45 -5.11 0.46 -19.60
CA GLN A 45 -6.57 0.32 -19.61
C GLN A 45 -7.01 -0.87 -18.75
N GLY A 46 -8.19 -0.79 -18.15
CA GLY A 46 -8.78 -1.88 -17.38
C GLY A 46 -9.18 -3.04 -18.29
N PHE A 47 -8.74 -4.24 -17.95
CA PHE A 47 -9.13 -5.49 -18.63
C PHE A 47 -9.02 -6.67 -17.66
N ASP A 48 -9.77 -7.75 -17.91
CA ASP A 48 -9.64 -8.99 -17.14
C ASP A 48 -8.38 -9.77 -17.60
N PRO A 49 -7.35 -9.95 -16.75
CA PRO A 49 -6.14 -10.68 -17.14
C PRO A 49 -6.38 -12.17 -17.44
N SER A 50 -7.49 -12.75 -16.97
CA SER A 50 -7.88 -14.13 -17.31
C SER A 50 -8.47 -14.25 -18.71
N LYS A 51 -8.92 -13.13 -19.29
CA LYS A 51 -9.49 -13.03 -20.63
C LYS A 51 -8.95 -11.77 -21.32
N PRO A 52 -7.64 -11.69 -21.57
CA PRO A 52 -7.03 -10.49 -22.11
C PRO A 52 -7.57 -10.20 -23.51
N PRO A 53 -7.90 -8.94 -23.85
CA PRO A 53 -8.31 -8.59 -25.20
C PRO A 53 -7.10 -8.65 -26.16
N ASN A 54 -7.40 -8.72 -27.45
CA ASN A 54 -6.41 -8.72 -28.53
C ASN A 54 -6.62 -7.50 -29.44
N PRO A 55 -5.68 -6.55 -29.53
CA PRO A 55 -4.38 -6.52 -28.87
C PRO A 55 -4.47 -6.27 -27.36
N LYS A 56 -3.48 -6.76 -26.60
CA LYS A 56 -3.38 -6.52 -25.15
C LYS A 56 -3.09 -5.04 -24.90
N PRO A 57 -3.73 -4.40 -23.90
CA PRO A 57 -3.44 -3.01 -23.56
C PRO A 57 -1.98 -2.85 -23.14
N LYS A 58 -1.34 -1.77 -23.59
CA LYS A 58 0.04 -1.45 -23.26
C LYS A 58 0.14 -1.00 -21.80
N ASN A 59 1.09 -1.59 -21.08
CA ASN A 59 1.52 -1.10 -19.77
C ASN A 59 2.52 0.04 -19.96
N SER A 60 2.26 1.19 -19.34
CA SER A 60 3.16 2.35 -19.33
C SER A 60 3.66 2.60 -17.91
N LYS A 61 4.95 2.91 -17.76
CA LYS A 61 5.60 3.13 -16.45
C LYS A 61 5.41 4.56 -15.97
N PHE A 62 5.15 4.70 -14.67
CA PHE A 62 4.90 5.96 -13.99
C PHE A 62 5.45 5.95 -12.56
N THR A 63 5.66 7.12 -11.98
CA THR A 63 5.98 7.25 -10.56
C THR A 63 4.72 7.35 -9.72
N ALA A 64 4.61 6.53 -8.68
CA ALA A 64 3.52 6.60 -7.71
C ALA A 64 3.96 7.16 -6.35
N ILE A 65 3.03 7.81 -5.66
CA ILE A 65 3.10 8.11 -4.22
C ILE A 65 2.00 7.36 -3.47
N TRP A 66 2.24 7.05 -2.20
CA TRP A 66 1.26 6.39 -1.33
C TRP A 66 0.67 7.39 -0.33
N ASP A 67 -0.65 7.45 -0.26
CA ASP A 67 -1.36 8.40 0.60
C ASP A 67 -2.53 7.73 1.32
N THR A 68 -2.36 7.47 2.62
CA THR A 68 -3.40 6.90 3.48
C THR A 68 -4.54 7.88 3.75
N GLY A 69 -4.35 9.17 3.46
CA GLY A 69 -5.38 10.20 3.60
C GLY A 69 -6.32 10.30 2.37
N ALA A 70 -6.02 9.57 1.29
CA ALA A 70 -6.85 9.56 0.09
C ALA A 70 -7.73 8.31 0.05
N THR A 71 -9.04 8.49 -0.12
CA THR A 71 -9.99 7.38 -0.27
C THR A 71 -9.74 6.59 -1.55
N ASN A 72 -9.49 7.29 -2.67
CA ASN A 72 -9.34 6.69 -3.99
C ASN A 72 -7.99 6.99 -4.62
N THR A 73 -7.55 6.06 -5.45
CA THR A 73 -6.40 6.23 -6.32
C THR A 73 -6.70 7.31 -7.37
N THR A 74 -5.74 8.21 -7.55
CA THR A 74 -5.81 9.34 -8.48
C THR A 74 -4.70 9.23 -9.51
N ILE A 75 -5.00 9.53 -10.76
CA ILE A 75 -4.03 9.60 -11.85
C ILE A 75 -4.01 11.01 -12.46
N THR A 76 -2.86 11.42 -12.98
CA THR A 76 -2.79 12.67 -13.75
C THR A 76 -3.38 12.52 -15.16
N ALA A 77 -3.80 13.65 -15.76
CA ALA A 77 -4.20 13.69 -17.17
C ALA A 77 -3.11 13.16 -18.12
N ALA A 78 -1.83 13.30 -17.75
CA ALA A 78 -0.72 12.76 -18.51
C ALA A 78 -0.72 11.21 -18.54
N VAL A 79 -1.03 10.56 -17.42
CA VAL A 79 -1.21 9.09 -17.35
C VAL A 79 -2.38 8.67 -18.23
N ALA A 80 -3.52 9.36 -18.13
CA ALA A 80 -4.70 9.06 -18.93
C ALA A 80 -4.41 9.15 -20.43
N LYS A 81 -3.75 10.23 -20.86
CA LYS A 81 -3.32 10.42 -22.25
C LYS A 81 -2.33 9.34 -22.70
N ALA A 82 -1.29 9.06 -21.90
CA ALA A 82 -0.24 8.11 -22.26
C ALA A 82 -0.73 6.66 -22.35
N CYS A 83 -1.79 6.31 -21.60
CA CYS A 83 -2.42 4.99 -21.67
C CYS A 83 -3.61 4.93 -22.63
N GLY A 84 -3.96 6.05 -23.29
CA GLY A 84 -5.14 6.15 -24.16
C GLY A 84 -6.43 5.77 -23.43
N LEU A 85 -6.61 6.24 -22.20
CA LEU A 85 -7.79 5.91 -21.39
C LEU A 85 -9.03 6.64 -21.90
N VAL A 86 -10.15 5.92 -21.96
CA VAL A 86 -11.47 6.49 -22.24
C VAL A 86 -12.20 6.68 -20.91
N PRO A 87 -12.74 7.89 -20.61
CA PRO A 87 -13.51 8.11 -19.39
C PRO A 87 -14.69 7.13 -19.29
N THR A 88 -14.85 6.50 -18.14
CA THR A 88 -15.99 5.63 -17.81
C THR A 88 -17.11 6.40 -17.11
N GLY A 89 -16.90 7.68 -16.82
CA GLY A 89 -17.84 8.57 -16.15
C GLY A 89 -17.13 9.78 -15.56
N VAL A 90 -17.83 10.50 -14.69
CA VAL A 90 -17.28 11.62 -13.93
C VAL A 90 -17.54 11.43 -12.43
N VAL A 91 -16.75 12.09 -11.61
CA VAL A 91 -16.90 12.11 -10.14
C VAL A 91 -16.64 13.51 -9.62
N GLU A 92 -17.36 13.90 -8.57
CA GLU A 92 -17.08 15.13 -7.85
C GLU A 92 -15.97 14.88 -6.82
N VAL A 93 -14.86 15.61 -6.94
CA VAL A 93 -13.74 15.59 -6.00
C VAL A 93 -13.71 16.87 -5.18
N HIS A 94 -13.43 16.74 -3.89
CA HIS A 94 -13.30 17.86 -2.98
C HIS A 94 -11.83 18.25 -2.91
N THR A 95 -11.50 19.43 -3.42
CA THR A 95 -10.15 19.99 -3.35
C THR A 95 -10.10 21.16 -2.38
N VAL A 96 -8.89 21.61 -2.03
CA VAL A 96 -8.69 22.84 -1.24
C VAL A 96 -9.34 24.06 -1.91
N GLY A 97 -9.49 24.04 -3.24
CA GLY A 97 -10.16 25.10 -4.01
C GLY A 97 -11.67 24.91 -4.19
N GLY A 98 -12.29 23.94 -3.51
CA GLY A 98 -13.71 23.61 -3.65
C GLY A 98 -13.96 22.31 -4.43
N LYS A 99 -15.23 22.11 -4.78
CA LYS A 99 -15.70 20.93 -5.52
C LYS A 99 -15.33 21.05 -7.00
N GLN A 100 -14.80 19.98 -7.58
CA GLN A 100 -14.51 19.89 -9.01
C GLN A 100 -15.09 18.59 -9.56
N THR A 101 -15.70 18.65 -10.74
CA THR A 101 -16.10 17.45 -11.48
C THR A 101 -14.93 17.02 -12.35
N VAL A 102 -14.47 15.78 -12.19
CA VAL A 102 -13.31 15.22 -12.90
C VAL A 102 -13.68 13.91 -13.58
N ASN A 103 -12.92 13.55 -14.61
CA ASN A 103 -13.08 12.28 -15.28
C ASN A 103 -12.76 11.11 -14.34
N LYS A 104 -13.47 10.01 -14.55
CA LYS A 104 -13.21 8.72 -13.92
C LYS A 104 -12.81 7.71 -14.98
N TYR A 105 -11.85 6.85 -14.65
CA TYR A 105 -11.36 5.79 -15.53
C TYR A 105 -11.39 4.45 -14.81
N LEU A 106 -11.37 3.37 -15.60
CA LEU A 106 -11.12 2.02 -15.11
C LEU A 106 -9.76 1.55 -15.64
N VAL A 107 -8.83 1.24 -14.74
CA VAL A 107 -7.44 0.92 -15.08
C VAL A 107 -6.98 -0.37 -14.42
N ASN A 108 -5.95 -0.99 -14.98
CA ASN A 108 -5.14 -1.94 -14.23
C ASN A 108 -3.88 -1.22 -13.74
N VAL A 109 -3.54 -1.39 -12.46
CA VAL A 109 -2.35 -0.82 -11.83
C VAL A 109 -1.45 -1.95 -11.37
N THR A 110 -0.27 -2.06 -11.96
CA THR A 110 0.73 -3.07 -11.59
C THR A 110 1.76 -2.43 -10.67
N LEU A 111 1.76 -2.85 -9.41
CA LEU A 111 2.73 -2.46 -8.39
C LEU A 111 4.03 -3.28 -8.56
N PRO A 112 5.10 -2.95 -7.81
CA PRO A 112 6.35 -3.71 -7.87
C PRO A 112 6.15 -5.20 -7.63
N ASN A 113 7.08 -6.00 -8.14
CA ASN A 113 6.99 -7.45 -8.17
C ASN A 113 5.75 -7.99 -8.90
N HIS A 114 5.23 -7.24 -9.89
CA HIS A 114 4.12 -7.64 -10.76
C HIS A 114 2.79 -7.86 -10.02
N LEU A 115 2.59 -7.18 -8.89
CA LEU A 115 1.32 -7.21 -8.17
C LEU A 115 0.28 -6.34 -8.89
N CYS A 116 -0.59 -6.96 -9.70
CA CYS A 116 -1.58 -6.26 -10.52
C CYS A 116 -2.94 -6.10 -9.83
N CYS A 117 -3.31 -4.85 -9.54
CA CYS A 117 -4.65 -4.40 -9.18
C CYS A 117 -5.50 -4.25 -10.45
N VAL A 118 -6.56 -5.04 -10.57
CA VAL A 118 -7.36 -5.17 -11.79
C VAL A 118 -8.64 -4.36 -11.69
N GLY A 119 -8.94 -3.55 -12.68
CA GLY A 119 -10.19 -2.79 -12.74
C GLY A 119 -10.34 -1.79 -11.60
N VAL A 120 -9.25 -1.09 -11.25
CA VAL A 120 -9.24 -0.01 -10.26
C VAL A 120 -10.00 1.18 -10.85
N PRO A 121 -11.09 1.65 -10.22
CA PRO A 121 -11.70 2.92 -10.58
C PRO A 121 -10.83 4.06 -10.07
N VAL A 122 -10.36 4.93 -10.96
CA VAL A 122 -9.46 6.05 -10.61
C VAL A 122 -10.06 7.38 -11.04
N ALA A 123 -9.82 8.43 -10.24
CA ALA A 123 -10.17 9.80 -10.59
C ALA A 123 -9.01 10.49 -11.31
N GLU A 124 -9.30 11.39 -12.24
CA GLU A 124 -8.32 12.33 -12.77
C GLU A 124 -8.05 13.44 -11.75
N GLY A 125 -6.78 13.78 -11.52
CA GLY A 125 -6.45 14.88 -10.62
C GLY A 125 -5.01 15.36 -10.74
N LYS A 126 -4.70 16.44 -10.02
CA LYS A 126 -3.32 16.94 -9.89
C LYS A 126 -2.60 16.16 -8.81
N VAL A 127 -1.53 15.48 -9.18
CA VAL A 127 -0.62 14.78 -8.26
C VAL A 127 0.72 15.52 -8.27
N PHE A 128 1.17 16.01 -7.12
CA PHE A 128 2.42 16.77 -7.03
C PHE A 128 3.61 15.85 -6.78
N GLY A 129 4.62 15.91 -7.65
CA GLY A 129 5.86 15.15 -7.51
C GLY A 129 5.75 13.66 -7.87
N ALA A 130 4.67 13.25 -8.52
CA ALA A 130 4.41 11.91 -9.05
C ALA A 130 3.28 11.97 -10.09
N ASP A 131 3.02 10.83 -10.74
CA ASP A 131 2.01 10.69 -11.78
C ASP A 131 0.73 10.00 -11.27
N VAL A 132 0.88 9.19 -10.22
CA VAL A 132 -0.17 8.38 -9.60
C VAL A 132 -0.13 8.58 -8.08
N LEU A 133 -1.28 8.75 -7.45
CA LEU A 133 -1.45 8.73 -6.00
C LEU A 133 -2.25 7.48 -5.64
N ILE A 134 -1.62 6.53 -4.96
CA ILE A 134 -2.21 5.27 -4.49
C ILE A 134 -2.94 5.55 -3.19
N GLY A 135 -4.26 5.37 -3.22
CA GLY A 135 -5.15 5.63 -2.09
C GLY A 135 -5.57 4.36 -1.35
N MET A 136 -6.53 4.54 -0.44
CA MET A 136 -7.06 3.49 0.43
C MET A 136 -7.78 2.38 -0.33
N ASP A 137 -8.35 2.66 -1.50
CA ASP A 137 -8.94 1.65 -2.39
C ASP A 137 -7.98 0.51 -2.79
N ILE A 138 -6.68 0.81 -2.93
CA ILE A 138 -5.62 -0.19 -3.13
C ILE A 138 -4.98 -0.60 -1.80
N ILE A 139 -4.65 0.36 -0.92
CA ILE A 139 -3.92 0.09 0.35
C ILE A 139 -4.68 -0.91 1.22
N THR A 140 -6.00 -0.80 1.32
CA THR A 140 -6.83 -1.65 2.20
C THR A 140 -7.00 -3.07 1.71
N GLN A 141 -6.57 -3.37 0.47
CA GLN A 141 -6.67 -4.73 -0.07
C GLN A 141 -5.63 -5.67 0.56
N GLY A 142 -4.59 -5.13 1.22
CA GLY A 142 -3.48 -5.89 1.78
C GLY A 142 -2.93 -5.27 3.06
N ASP A 143 -1.72 -5.68 3.44
CA ASP A 143 -1.02 -5.08 4.58
C ASP A 143 0.02 -4.08 4.08
N PHE A 144 -0.13 -2.82 4.47
CA PHE A 144 0.82 -1.74 4.21
C PHE A 144 1.53 -1.34 5.49
N ALA A 145 2.86 -1.32 5.47
CA ALA A 145 3.67 -1.00 6.64
C ALA A 145 4.79 -0.03 6.30
N VAL A 146 5.06 0.91 7.21
CA VAL A 146 6.19 1.84 7.14
C VAL A 146 7.00 1.69 8.42
N THR A 147 8.31 1.53 8.29
CA THR A 147 9.24 1.42 9.41
C THR A 147 10.45 2.32 9.18
N ASN A 148 10.99 2.90 10.26
CA ASN A 148 12.09 3.86 10.20
C ASN A 148 13.35 3.35 10.94
N LYS A 149 13.53 2.03 10.99
CA LYS A 149 14.60 1.40 11.77
C LYS A 149 15.98 1.85 11.26
N GLY A 150 16.86 2.26 12.18
CA GLY A 150 18.21 2.71 11.84
C GLY A 150 18.25 4.02 11.05
N GLY A 151 17.24 4.89 11.22
CA GLY A 151 17.18 6.19 10.55
C GLY A 151 16.94 6.10 9.04
N LYS A 152 16.43 4.95 8.55
CA LYS A 152 16.10 4.73 7.14
C LYS A 152 14.63 4.37 7.02
N THR A 153 13.91 5.05 6.13
CA THR A 153 12.53 4.69 5.82
C THR A 153 12.49 3.46 4.93
N MET A 154 11.75 2.46 5.36
CA MET A 154 11.37 1.29 4.59
C MET A 154 9.85 1.20 4.60
N PHE A 155 9.24 0.98 3.44
CA PHE A 155 7.84 0.61 3.38
C PHE A 155 7.65 -0.68 2.60
N SER A 156 6.61 -1.42 2.93
CA SER A 156 6.28 -2.70 2.32
C SER A 156 4.78 -2.82 2.17
N PHE A 157 4.38 -3.51 1.11
CA PHE A 157 3.01 -3.89 0.85
C PHE A 157 2.97 -5.37 0.51
N ARG A 158 1.99 -6.10 1.07
CA ARG A 158 1.70 -7.49 0.67
C ARG A 158 0.22 -7.68 0.42
N TYR A 159 -0.07 -8.63 -0.46
CA TYR A 159 -1.42 -9.12 -0.74
C TYR A 159 -1.43 -10.66 -0.74
N PRO A 160 -2.48 -11.30 -0.18
CA PRO A 160 -3.52 -10.70 0.66
C PRO A 160 -2.98 -10.32 2.05
N SER A 161 -3.82 -9.67 2.87
CA SER A 161 -3.51 -9.47 4.29
C SER A 161 -3.28 -10.82 5.00
N LYS A 162 -2.31 -10.88 5.93
CA LYS A 162 -1.92 -12.10 6.64
C LYS A 162 -1.96 -12.01 8.16
N GLU A 163 -1.71 -10.84 8.73
CA GLU A 163 -1.69 -10.65 10.19
C GLU A 163 -1.85 -9.16 10.53
N HIS A 164 -2.29 -8.88 11.75
CA HIS A 164 -2.29 -7.54 12.29
C HIS A 164 -0.90 -7.13 12.79
N ILE A 165 -0.45 -5.95 12.39
CA ILE A 165 0.77 -5.32 12.91
C ILE A 165 0.38 -4.45 14.10
N ASP A 166 0.47 -5.02 15.31
CA ASP A 166 0.25 -4.30 16.56
C ASP A 166 1.57 -4.21 17.37
N PHE A 167 2.01 -2.99 17.64
CA PHE A 167 3.21 -2.71 18.41
C PHE A 167 2.98 -2.71 19.93
N VAL A 168 1.73 -2.62 20.41
CA VAL A 168 1.39 -2.64 21.84
C VAL A 168 1.55 -4.06 22.38
N TRP A 169 0.93 -5.05 21.73
CA TRP A 169 1.00 -6.43 22.15
C TRP A 169 2.43 -7.01 22.14
N ARG A 170 3.27 -6.61 21.18
CA ARG A 170 4.64 -7.13 21.07
C ARG A 170 5.60 -6.62 22.17
N GLY A 171 5.28 -5.52 22.85
CA GLY A 171 6.11 -4.92 23.90
C GLY A 171 6.01 -5.59 25.28
N GLN A 172 4.96 -6.37 25.54
CA GLN A 172 4.69 -6.88 26.90
C GLN A 172 5.36 -8.22 27.27
N ARG A 173 6.11 -8.85 26.35
CA ARG A 173 6.81 -10.13 26.64
C ARG A 173 8.19 -10.00 27.26
N GLN A 174 8.74 -8.79 27.44
CA GLN A 174 10.11 -8.59 27.96
C GLN A 174 10.21 -8.27 29.46
N SER A 175 9.09 -8.17 30.19
CA SER A 175 9.07 -7.86 31.63
C SER A 175 8.70 -9.05 32.52
N GLN A 176 9.17 -10.27 32.22
CA GLN A 176 9.19 -11.32 33.24
C GLN A 176 10.50 -11.28 34.03
N PRO A 177 10.47 -11.11 35.36
CA PRO A 177 11.67 -11.22 36.18
C PRO A 177 12.28 -12.61 35.99
N ARG A 178 13.57 -12.67 35.64
CA ARG A 178 14.32 -13.93 35.62
C ARG A 178 14.24 -14.53 37.03
N ARG A 179 13.64 -15.72 37.16
CA ARG A 179 13.61 -16.44 38.45
C ARG A 179 15.05 -16.61 38.97
N PRO A 180 15.33 -16.31 40.25
CA PRO A 180 16.67 -16.50 40.80
C PRO A 180 17.05 -17.99 40.72
N THR A 181 18.18 -18.25 40.09
CA THR A 181 18.76 -19.59 40.00
C THR A 181 19.18 -20.05 41.39
N HIS A 182 18.49 -21.05 41.94
CA HIS A 182 18.90 -21.68 43.19
C HIS A 182 20.24 -22.40 43.00
N PRO A 183 21.27 -22.16 43.86
CA PRO A 183 22.52 -22.86 43.76
C PRO A 183 22.34 -24.34 44.15
N ARG A 184 22.76 -25.23 43.26
CA ARG A 184 22.69 -26.69 43.43
C ARG A 184 23.64 -27.12 44.54
N LYS A 185 23.12 -27.51 45.71
CA LYS A 185 23.92 -28.08 46.82
C LYS A 185 24.70 -29.31 46.33
N LYS A 186 26.04 -29.25 46.36
CA LYS A 186 26.91 -30.42 46.16
C LYS A 186 26.70 -31.39 47.33
N ARG A 187 26.12 -32.56 47.06
CA ARG A 187 26.08 -33.69 48.00
C ARG A 187 27.51 -34.22 48.19
N SER A 188 28.05 -34.12 49.40
CA SER A 188 29.30 -34.79 49.77
C SER A 188 29.08 -36.30 49.86
N LYS A 189 29.92 -37.08 49.18
CA LYS A 189 29.99 -38.54 49.39
C LYS A 189 30.77 -38.79 50.69
N LYS A 190 30.10 -39.22 51.74
CA LYS A 190 30.73 -39.73 52.96
C LYS A 190 31.14 -41.18 52.70
N SER A 191 32.45 -41.42 52.57
CA SER A 191 33.05 -42.75 52.50
C SER A 191 32.86 -43.47 53.84
N ARG A 192 32.27 -44.67 53.83
CA ARG A 192 32.23 -45.59 54.97
C ARG A 192 33.55 -46.36 55.02
N ARG A 193 34.26 -46.28 56.15
CA ARG A 193 35.11 -47.34 56.67
C ARG A 193 34.37 -47.98 57.82
#